data_AF-X1D7I1-F1
#
_entry.id   AF-X1D7I1-F1
#
_cell.length_a   1.000
_cell.length_b   1.000
_cell.length_c   1.000
_cell.angle_alpha   90.00
_cell.angle_beta   90.00
_cell.angle_gamma   90.00
#
_symmetry.space_group_name_H-M   'P 1'
#
loop_
_entity.id
_entity.type
_entity.pdbx_description
1 polymer ?
#
loop_
_entity_poly.entity_id
_entity_poly.type
_entity_poly.pdbx_seq_one_letter_code
_entity_poly.pdbx_strand_id
1 'polypeptide(L)'
;MGWDEIKKARRRLSREQGTIIKDWGGRIPIALIYPNSYYVGMSNLGVHTIYSLLNSYSEVVCERAFWGKDSSIQQLTPLCLESQRPLSDFAVLAFSVTYEVDYFNVVQILKASGIPLYAADRDERHPVVIAGGACITANPMPLSPFFDCLCIGEAEPILPAMLSVLSEGIRGKRDELLKALAALPGLYVP
;
A
#
# COMPACT_ATOMS: atom_id res chain seq x y z
N MET A 1 -9.91 17.26 11.91
CA MET A 1 -11.02 17.41 10.94
C MET A 1 -10.45 17.25 9.54
N GLY A 2 -10.90 16.26 8.76
CA GLY A 2 -10.34 15.92 7.43
C GLY A 2 -11.13 16.43 6.22
N TRP A 3 -12.06 17.36 6.41
CA TRP A 3 -13.00 17.79 5.37
C TRP A 3 -12.33 18.48 4.18
N ASP A 4 -11.31 19.29 4.43
CA ASP A 4 -10.57 19.98 3.37
C ASP A 4 -9.76 19.01 2.50
N GLU A 5 -9.17 17.97 3.10
CA GLU A 5 -8.48 16.92 2.34
C GLU A 5 -9.45 16.08 1.50
N ILE A 6 -10.64 15.76 2.03
CA ILE A 6 -11.69 15.09 1.25
C ILE A 6 -12.10 15.94 0.04
N LYS A 7 -12.31 17.25 0.24
CA LYS A 7 -12.67 18.18 -0.84
C LYS A 7 -11.56 18.27 -1.90
N LYS A 8 -10.30 18.30 -1.46
CA LYS A 8 -9.12 18.31 -2.33
C LYS A 8 -8.97 17.00 -3.12
N ALA A 9 -9.16 15.86 -2.48
CA ALA A 9 -9.17 14.53 -3.10
C ALA A 9 -10.24 14.45 -4.19
N ARG A 10 -11.49 14.81 -3.89
CA ARG A 10 -12.59 14.83 -4.86
C ARG A 10 -12.33 15.76 -6.04
N ARG A 11 -11.75 16.94 -5.79
CA ARG A 11 -11.38 17.89 -6.86
C ARG A 11 -10.25 17.36 -7.76
N ARG A 12 -9.31 16.58 -7.20
CA ARG A 12 -8.26 15.93 -7.99
C ARG A 12 -8.86 14.87 -8.90
N LEU A 13 -9.64 13.96 -8.32
CA LEU A 13 -10.32 12.90 -9.06
C LEU A 13 -11.22 13.44 -10.18
N SER A 14 -11.98 14.51 -9.93
CA SER A 14 -12.86 15.10 -10.95
C SER A 14 -12.12 15.65 -12.17
N ARG A 15 -10.79 15.80 -12.09
CA ARG A 15 -9.93 16.29 -13.18
C ARG A 15 -9.01 15.20 -13.74
N GLU A 16 -9.00 14.03 -13.11
CA GLU A 16 -8.13 12.92 -13.47
C GLU A 16 -8.77 12.09 -14.59
N GLN A 17 -7.94 11.47 -15.44
CA GLN A 17 -8.35 10.48 -16.42
C GLN A 17 -7.65 9.16 -16.10
N GLY A 18 -8.34 8.04 -16.29
CA GLY A 18 -7.79 6.71 -15.99
C GLY A 18 -7.98 6.25 -14.54
N THR A 19 -8.72 6.99 -13.71
CA THR A 19 -9.16 6.49 -12.39
C THR A 19 -10.08 5.28 -12.55
N ILE A 20 -9.75 4.20 -11.86
CA ILE A 20 -10.54 2.98 -11.80
C ILE A 20 -11.27 2.95 -10.45
N ILE A 21 -12.59 2.88 -10.49
CA ILE A 21 -13.44 2.75 -9.30
C ILE A 21 -14.14 1.39 -9.40
N LYS A 22 -13.89 0.52 -8.41
CA LYS A 22 -14.56 -0.78 -8.29
C LYS A 22 -15.35 -0.82 -6.99
N ASP A 23 -16.44 -1.58 -7.00
CA ASP A 23 -17.09 -1.98 -5.76
C ASP A 23 -16.19 -2.95 -4.97
N TRP A 24 -16.17 -2.83 -3.66
CA TRP A 24 -15.35 -3.70 -2.80
C TRP A 24 -15.91 -5.12 -2.69
N GLY A 25 -17.18 -5.35 -3.01
CA GLY A 25 -17.95 -6.58 -2.78
C GLY A 25 -17.18 -7.89 -2.93
N GLY A 26 -16.65 -8.38 -1.81
CA GLY A 26 -15.90 -9.64 -1.71
C GLY A 26 -14.45 -9.60 -2.23
N ARG A 27 -14.01 -8.51 -2.83
CA ARG A 27 -12.64 -8.30 -3.33
C ARG A 27 -11.68 -8.04 -2.19
N ILE A 28 -10.39 -8.26 -2.46
CA ILE A 28 -9.29 -7.89 -1.56
C ILE A 28 -9.03 -6.39 -1.74
N PRO A 29 -9.27 -5.56 -0.71
CA PRO A 29 -8.95 -4.15 -0.77
C PRO A 29 -7.47 -3.92 -0.52
N ILE A 30 -6.81 -3.34 -1.53
CA ILE A 30 -5.39 -3.00 -1.49
C ILE A 30 -5.25 -1.47 -1.59
N ALA A 31 -4.57 -0.86 -0.62
CA ALA A 31 -4.16 0.53 -0.71
C ALA A 31 -2.75 0.59 -1.30
N LEU A 32 -2.62 1.04 -2.55
CA LEU A 32 -1.35 1.38 -3.18
C LEU A 32 -0.88 2.74 -2.68
N ILE A 33 0.06 2.73 -1.74
CA ILE A 33 0.56 3.92 -1.07
C ILE A 33 1.83 4.38 -1.76
N TYR A 34 1.80 5.58 -2.31
CA TYR A 34 3.01 6.31 -2.65
C TYR A 34 3.36 7.22 -1.46
N PRO A 35 4.46 6.96 -0.72
CA PRO A 35 4.85 7.69 0.48
C PRO A 35 5.40 9.10 0.19
N ASN A 36 4.79 9.82 -0.73
CA ASN A 36 5.13 11.18 -1.12
C ASN A 36 3.89 11.90 -1.67
N SER A 37 4.05 13.16 -2.05
CA SER A 37 2.94 13.97 -2.52
C SER A 37 2.29 13.37 -3.77
N TYR A 38 0.99 13.62 -3.94
CA TYR A 38 0.23 13.24 -5.13
C TYR A 38 0.94 13.60 -6.44
N TYR A 39 1.53 14.79 -6.53
CA TYR A 39 2.20 15.23 -7.75
C TYR A 39 3.41 14.36 -8.09
N VAL A 40 4.24 14.02 -7.10
CA VAL A 40 5.41 13.16 -7.32
C VAL A 40 4.97 11.74 -7.68
N GLY A 41 3.99 11.19 -6.95
CA GLY A 41 3.48 9.85 -7.22
C GLY A 41 2.81 9.72 -8.59
N MET A 42 2.07 10.73 -9.02
CA MET A 42 1.45 10.74 -10.35
C MET A 42 2.44 11.00 -11.49
N SER A 43 3.66 11.46 -11.18
CA SER A 43 4.79 11.51 -12.12
C SER A 43 5.61 10.21 -12.16
N ASN A 44 5.19 9.16 -11.42
CA ASN A 44 5.89 7.88 -11.38
C ASN A 44 5.15 6.82 -12.20
N LEU A 45 5.74 6.40 -13.33
CA LEU A 45 5.16 5.38 -14.20
C LEU A 45 4.96 4.05 -13.49
N GLY A 46 5.86 3.66 -12.59
CA GLY A 46 5.75 2.42 -11.82
C GLY A 46 4.46 2.38 -11.00
N VAL A 47 4.08 3.49 -10.36
CA VAL A 47 2.81 3.58 -9.61
C VAL A 47 1.60 3.35 -10.52
N HIS A 48 1.59 3.94 -11.72
CA HIS A 48 0.52 3.73 -12.69
C HIS A 48 0.45 2.30 -13.19
N THR A 49 1.61 1.69 -13.48
CA THR A 49 1.71 0.30 -13.92
C THR A 49 1.15 -0.64 -12.86
N ILE A 50 1.59 -0.51 -11.60
CA ILE A 50 1.11 -1.34 -10.49
C ILE A 50 -0.37 -1.10 -10.22
N TYR A 51 -0.83 0.15 -10.26
CA TYR A 51 -2.24 0.49 -10.07
C TYR A 51 -3.13 -0.18 -11.13
N SER A 52 -2.73 -0.08 -12.40
CA SER A 52 -3.44 -0.71 -13.53
C SER A 52 -3.40 -2.23 -13.43
N LEU A 53 -2.23 -2.80 -13.13
CA LEU A 53 -2.03 -4.24 -13.03
C LEU A 53 -2.85 -4.86 -11.90
N LEU A 54 -2.79 -4.31 -10.68
CA LEU A 54 -3.62 -4.75 -9.55
C LEU A 54 -5.12 -4.64 -9.89
N ASN A 55 -5.54 -3.56 -10.54
CA ASN A 55 -6.92 -3.40 -10.96
C ASN A 55 -7.31 -4.23 -12.20
N SER A 56 -6.39 -4.93 -12.86
CA SER A 56 -6.73 -5.90 -13.91
C SER A 56 -7.29 -7.21 -13.33
N TYR A 57 -6.95 -7.54 -12.09
CA TYR A 57 -7.45 -8.71 -11.37
C TYR A 57 -8.89 -8.47 -10.88
N SER A 58 -9.77 -9.43 -11.10
CA SER A 58 -11.20 -9.32 -10.83
C SER A 58 -11.53 -9.31 -9.33
N GLU A 59 -10.68 -9.97 -8.56
CA GLU A 59 -10.75 -10.22 -7.12
C GLU A 59 -10.07 -9.11 -6.30
N VAL A 60 -9.45 -8.12 -6.94
CA VAL A 60 -8.76 -7.00 -6.29
C VAL A 60 -9.51 -5.69 -6.53
N VAL A 61 -9.64 -4.90 -5.48
CA VAL A 61 -9.90 -3.46 -5.59
C VAL A 61 -8.68 -2.71 -5.08
N CYS A 62 -8.03 -1.97 -5.98
CA CYS A 62 -6.84 -1.20 -5.65
C CYS A 62 -7.16 0.28 -5.70
N GLU A 63 -6.90 0.96 -4.58
CA GLU A 63 -7.06 2.41 -4.41
C GLU A 63 -5.71 3.03 -4.05
N ARG A 64 -5.52 4.31 -4.35
CA ARG A 64 -4.23 4.99 -4.19
C ARG A 64 -4.25 5.88 -2.96
N ALA A 65 -3.15 5.90 -2.22
CA ALA A 65 -2.94 6.85 -1.14
C ALA A 65 -1.62 7.59 -1.32
N PHE A 66 -1.61 8.86 -0.93
CA PHE A 66 -0.45 9.74 -1.07
C PHE A 66 -0.19 10.48 0.24
N TRP A 67 1.06 10.84 0.50
CA TRP A 67 1.47 11.52 1.72
C TRP A 67 2.15 12.85 1.43
N GLY A 68 1.48 13.95 1.76
CA GLY A 68 2.03 15.30 1.60
C GLY A 68 2.76 15.79 2.86
N LYS A 69 3.67 16.76 2.68
CA LYS A 69 4.28 17.51 3.78
C LYS A 69 3.24 18.23 4.65
N ASP A 70 2.13 18.66 4.06
CA ASP A 70 1.02 19.27 4.81
C ASP A 70 0.32 18.23 5.71
N SER A 71 0.21 16.98 5.25
CA SER A 71 -0.40 15.88 6.00
C SER A 71 0.39 15.55 7.27
N SER A 72 1.73 15.59 7.19
CA SER A 72 2.58 15.35 8.35
C SER A 72 2.53 16.49 9.37
N ILE A 73 2.49 17.74 8.92
CA ILE A 73 2.40 18.92 9.80
C ILE A 73 1.05 18.95 10.53
N GLN A 74 -0.03 18.57 9.86
CA GLN A 74 -1.39 18.64 10.39
C GLN A 74 -1.85 17.35 11.11
N GLN A 75 -0.97 16.33 11.20
CA GLN A 75 -1.28 15.01 11.78
C GLN A 75 -2.57 14.41 11.24
N LEU A 76 -2.77 14.52 9.93
CA LEU A 76 -3.99 14.04 9.28
C LEU A 76 -3.91 12.53 9.08
N THR A 77 -5.01 11.84 9.39
CA THR A 77 -5.17 10.42 9.02
C THR A 77 -5.13 10.30 7.49
N PRO A 78 -4.21 9.50 6.93
CA PRO A 78 -4.15 9.31 5.49
C PRO A 78 -5.40 8.58 5.00
N LEU A 79 -5.96 9.08 3.91
CA LEU A 79 -7.13 8.52 3.26
C LEU A 79 -6.77 8.09 1.84
N CYS A 80 -7.39 7.01 1.36
CA CYS A 80 -7.31 6.66 -0.05
C CYS A 80 -8.01 7.71 -0.91
N LEU A 81 -7.49 7.92 -2.11
CA LEU A 81 -7.92 8.97 -3.02
C LEU A 81 -9.33 8.69 -3.52
N GLU A 82 -9.60 7.46 -3.96
CA GLU A 82 -10.85 7.01 -4.60
C GLU A 82 -12.04 6.99 -3.64
N SER A 83 -11.97 6.23 -2.55
CA SER A 83 -13.08 6.09 -1.60
C SER A 83 -13.06 7.08 -0.44
N GLN A 84 -11.92 7.76 -0.19
CA GLN A 84 -11.68 8.52 1.03
C GLN A 84 -11.78 7.70 2.32
N ARG A 85 -11.60 6.38 2.23
CA ARG A 85 -11.50 5.48 3.40
C ARG A 85 -10.13 5.60 4.07
N PRO A 86 -10.06 5.40 5.40
CA PRO A 86 -8.80 5.31 6.12
C PRO A 86 -8.04 4.05 5.72
N LEU A 87 -6.70 4.09 5.84
CA LEU A 87 -5.85 2.94 5.50
C LEU A 87 -6.16 1.69 6.36
N SER A 88 -6.67 1.87 7.58
CA SER A 88 -7.08 0.76 8.46
C SER A 88 -8.22 -0.10 7.91
N ASP A 89 -9.01 0.40 6.95
CA ASP A 89 -10.12 -0.36 6.34
C ASP A 89 -9.64 -1.40 5.31
N PHE A 90 -8.41 -1.27 4.83
CA PHE A 90 -7.86 -2.13 3.77
C PHE A 90 -7.31 -3.42 4.35
N ALA A 91 -7.25 -4.48 3.53
CA ALA A 91 -6.67 -5.75 3.91
C ALA A 91 -5.15 -5.74 3.70
N VAL A 92 -4.69 -5.01 2.67
CA VAL A 92 -3.28 -4.88 2.32
C VAL A 92 -2.90 -3.42 2.12
N LEU A 93 -1.80 -3.00 2.75
CA LEU A 93 -1.15 -1.72 2.49
C LEU A 93 0.10 -1.97 1.65
N ALA A 94 0.06 -1.61 0.37
CA ALA A 94 1.15 -1.83 -0.57
C ALA A 94 1.92 -0.52 -0.82
N PHE A 95 3.10 -0.40 -0.20
CA PHE A 95 3.95 0.78 -0.37
C PHE A 95 4.84 0.65 -1.61
N SER A 96 4.81 1.69 -2.46
CA SER A 96 5.74 1.84 -3.58
C SER A 96 6.84 2.83 -3.19
N VAL A 97 7.97 2.33 -2.71
CA VAL A 97 9.09 3.13 -2.18
C VAL A 97 10.12 3.36 -3.28
N THR A 98 10.17 4.59 -3.79
CA THR A 98 11.01 4.93 -4.95
C THR A 98 12.31 5.62 -4.55
N TYR A 99 12.29 6.43 -3.49
CA TYR A 99 13.45 7.20 -3.04
C TYR A 99 13.71 6.99 -1.54
N GLU A 100 14.95 7.16 -1.10
CA GLU A 100 15.35 6.95 0.30
C GLU A 100 14.65 7.92 1.27
N VAL A 101 14.31 9.12 0.79
CA VAL A 101 13.58 10.11 1.58
C VAL A 101 12.16 9.62 1.93
N ASP A 102 11.61 8.70 1.14
CA ASP A 102 10.29 8.12 1.38
C ASP A 102 10.26 7.25 2.65
N TYR A 103 11.41 6.78 3.15
CA TYR A 103 11.48 5.90 4.33
C TYR A 103 10.90 6.58 5.56
N PHE A 104 11.19 7.87 5.72
CA PHE A 104 10.65 8.67 6.81
C PHE A 104 9.13 8.79 6.70
N ASN A 105 8.61 8.95 5.49
CA ASN A 105 7.18 9.09 5.25
C ASN A 105 6.44 7.77 5.52
N VAL A 106 7.02 6.61 5.22
CA VAL A 106 6.46 5.30 5.59
C VAL A 106 6.16 5.25 7.09
N VAL A 107 7.15 5.59 7.93
CA VAL A 107 7.00 5.61 9.39
C VAL A 107 5.90 6.57 9.84
N GLN A 108 5.82 7.76 9.23
CA GLN A 108 4.79 8.75 9.55
C GLN A 108 3.39 8.29 9.14
N ILE A 109 3.24 7.67 7.97
CA ILE A 109 1.97 7.14 7.46
C ILE A 109 1.43 6.05 8.38
N LEU A 110 2.27 5.09 8.79
CA LEU A 110 1.86 4.01 9.70
C LEU A 110 1.36 4.57 11.04
N LYS A 111 2.12 5.50 11.64
CA LYS A 111 1.73 6.19 12.88
C LYS A 111 0.41 6.95 12.73
N ALA A 112 0.27 7.74 11.67
CA ALA A 112 -0.94 8.54 11.41
C ALA A 112 -2.18 7.68 11.10
N SER A 113 -1.96 6.44 10.65
CA SER A 113 -3.01 5.45 10.38
C SER A 113 -3.38 4.59 11.59
N GLY A 114 -2.69 4.77 12.72
CA GLY A 114 -2.87 3.91 13.89
C GLY A 114 -2.40 2.46 13.69
N ILE A 115 -1.55 2.20 12.69
CA ILE A 115 -0.97 0.88 12.43
C ILE A 115 0.32 0.73 13.26
N PRO A 116 0.51 -0.39 13.99
CA PRO A 116 1.75 -0.65 14.71
C PRO A 116 2.97 -0.49 13.80
N LEU A 117 3.98 0.20 14.32
CA LEU A 117 5.14 0.60 13.52
C LEU A 117 5.95 -0.61 13.09
N TYR A 118 6.28 -1.50 14.03
CA TYR A 118 7.04 -2.72 13.74
C TYR A 118 6.11 -3.83 13.29
N ALA A 119 6.57 -4.65 12.35
CA ALA A 119 5.80 -5.80 11.85
C ALA A 119 5.49 -6.81 12.96
N ALA A 120 6.44 -7.00 13.89
CA ALA A 120 6.29 -7.87 15.06
C ALA A 120 5.15 -7.46 16.03
N ASP A 121 4.71 -6.20 15.99
CA ASP A 121 3.63 -5.69 16.85
C ASP A 121 2.24 -5.83 16.18
N ARG A 122 2.17 -6.38 14.96
CA ARG A 122 0.91 -6.54 14.20
C ARG A 122 0.32 -7.93 14.41
N ASP A 123 -1.00 -7.97 14.49
CA ASP A 123 -1.80 -9.19 14.57
C ASP A 123 -2.84 -9.25 13.42
N GLU A 124 -3.76 -10.21 13.48
CA GLU A 124 -4.81 -10.45 12.47
C GLU A 124 -5.80 -9.29 12.31
N ARG A 125 -5.84 -8.33 13.24
CA ARG A 125 -6.72 -7.16 13.16
C ARG A 125 -6.14 -6.05 12.29
N HIS A 126 -4.85 -6.16 11.95
CA HIS A 126 -4.12 -5.15 11.19
C HIS A 126 -3.91 -5.59 9.74
N PRO A 127 -3.92 -4.66 8.77
CA PRO A 127 -3.60 -4.99 7.39
C PRO A 127 -2.21 -5.64 7.27
N VAL A 128 -2.04 -6.43 6.22
CA VAL A 128 -0.71 -6.89 5.79
C VAL A 128 -0.01 -5.71 5.13
N VAL A 129 1.14 -5.31 5.65
CA VAL A 129 1.90 -4.18 5.13
C VAL A 129 3.04 -4.70 4.27
N ILE A 130 2.95 -4.45 2.98
CA ILE A 130 3.93 -4.87 1.99
C ILE A 130 4.63 -3.66 1.36
N ALA A 131 5.84 -3.84 0.86
CA ALA A 131 6.56 -2.81 0.15
C ALA A 131 7.29 -3.36 -1.08
N GLY A 132 7.35 -2.55 -2.13
CA GLY A 132 8.20 -2.78 -3.30
C GLY A 132 8.74 -1.45 -3.82
N GLY A 133 9.38 -1.48 -4.99
CA GLY A 133 9.98 -0.31 -5.63
C GLY A 133 11.50 -0.32 -5.55
N ALA A 134 12.12 0.64 -6.23
CA ALA A 134 13.57 0.66 -6.49
C ALA A 134 14.40 0.56 -5.20
N CYS A 135 14.00 1.24 -4.13
CA CYS A 135 14.68 1.20 -2.84
C CYS A 135 14.61 -0.18 -2.17
N ILE A 136 13.46 -0.85 -2.25
CA ILE A 136 13.26 -2.17 -1.65
C ILE A 136 14.09 -3.21 -2.40
N THR A 137 14.07 -3.14 -3.73
CA THR A 137 14.88 -4.01 -4.59
C THR A 137 16.38 -3.79 -4.37
N ALA A 138 16.82 -2.54 -4.17
CA ALA A 138 18.22 -2.20 -3.97
C ALA A 138 18.74 -2.66 -2.60
N ASN A 139 18.01 -2.37 -1.52
CA ASN A 139 18.36 -2.84 -0.17
C ASN A 139 17.11 -2.88 0.73
N PRO A 140 16.54 -4.07 1.01
CA PRO A 140 15.36 -4.20 1.86
C PRO A 140 15.65 -3.99 3.35
N MET A 141 16.90 -4.14 3.79
CA MET A 141 17.27 -4.22 5.21
C MET A 141 16.90 -2.99 6.06
N PRO A 142 17.02 -1.72 5.57
CA PRO A 142 16.67 -0.56 6.38
C PRO A 142 15.19 -0.48 6.75
N LEU A 143 14.32 -1.06 5.91
CA LEU A 143 12.88 -1.01 6.08
C LEU A 143 12.29 -2.34 6.60
N SER A 144 13.04 -3.43 6.59
CA SER A 144 12.55 -4.76 6.99
C SER A 144 11.80 -4.80 8.34
N PRO A 145 12.21 -4.10 9.42
CA PRO A 145 11.48 -4.20 10.68
C PRO A 145 10.05 -3.63 10.63
N PHE A 146 9.73 -2.81 9.61
CA PHE A 146 8.45 -2.11 9.48
C PHE A 146 7.47 -2.79 8.52
N PHE A 147 7.90 -3.80 7.74
CA PHE A 147 7.08 -4.45 6.72
C PHE A 147 6.91 -5.93 7.02
N ASP A 148 5.71 -6.43 6.74
CA ASP A 148 5.41 -7.86 6.89
C ASP A 148 5.97 -8.67 5.71
N CYS A 149 6.05 -8.05 4.54
CA CYS A 149 6.64 -8.67 3.35
C CYS A 149 7.21 -7.60 2.41
N LEU A 150 8.35 -7.91 1.80
CA LEU A 150 9.07 -7.03 0.89
C LEU A 150 9.20 -7.71 -0.47
N CYS A 151 8.68 -7.06 -1.51
CA CYS A 151 8.75 -7.50 -2.89
C CYS A 151 10.07 -7.00 -3.50
N ILE A 152 10.97 -7.93 -3.80
CA ILE A 152 12.29 -7.70 -4.40
C ILE A 152 12.21 -8.11 -5.88
N GLY A 153 12.29 -7.12 -6.77
CA GLY A 153 12.22 -7.31 -8.22
C GLY A 153 10.96 -6.72 -8.85
N GLU A 154 10.58 -7.26 -10.00
CA GLU A 154 9.46 -6.79 -10.81
C GLU A 154 8.12 -7.36 -10.31
N ALA A 155 7.05 -6.57 -10.43
CA ALA A 155 5.76 -6.96 -9.88
C ALA A 155 5.00 -7.94 -10.77
N GLU A 156 5.16 -7.85 -12.09
CA GLU A 156 4.49 -8.70 -13.07
C GLU A 156 4.65 -10.21 -12.78
N PRO A 157 5.85 -10.73 -12.46
CA PRO A 157 6.01 -12.14 -12.09
C PRO A 157 5.59 -12.46 -10.65
N ILE A 158 5.65 -11.49 -9.73
CA ILE A 158 5.41 -11.72 -8.29
C ILE A 158 3.91 -11.70 -7.98
N LEU A 159 3.17 -10.74 -8.55
CA LEU A 159 1.77 -10.46 -8.19
C LEU A 159 0.83 -11.66 -8.36
N PRO A 160 0.86 -12.47 -9.44
CA PRO A 160 -0.09 -13.57 -9.60
C PRO A 160 -0.03 -14.57 -8.44
N ALA A 161 1.16 -15.01 -8.06
CA ALA A 161 1.35 -15.96 -6.96
C ALA A 161 1.04 -15.32 -5.61
N MET A 162 1.46 -14.08 -5.40
CA MET A 162 1.19 -13.34 -4.18
C MET A 162 -0.32 -13.13 -3.96
N LEU A 163 -1.06 -12.76 -5.01
CA LEU A 163 -2.51 -12.56 -4.95
C LEU A 163 -3.26 -13.87 -4.66
N SER A 164 -2.80 -15.01 -5.19
CA SER A 164 -3.36 -16.33 -4.85
C SER A 164 -3.23 -16.62 -3.35
N VAL A 165 -2.02 -16.42 -2.80
CA VAL A 165 -1.75 -16.63 -1.37
C VAL A 165 -2.56 -15.66 -0.50
N LEU A 166 -2.65 -14.39 -0.89
CA LEU A 166 -3.49 -13.41 -0.19
C LEU A 166 -4.97 -13.81 -0.24
N SER A 167 -5.50 -14.21 -1.40
CA SER A 167 -6.90 -14.59 -1.52
C SER A 167 -7.29 -15.77 -0.60
N GLU A 168 -6.39 -16.72 -0.41
CA GLU A 168 -6.62 -17.89 0.44
C GLU A 168 -6.39 -17.58 1.93
N GLY A 169 -5.39 -16.76 2.25
CA GLY A 169 -4.89 -16.59 3.62
C GLY A 169 -5.23 -15.27 4.32
N ILE A 170 -5.72 -14.25 3.63
CA ILE A 170 -5.87 -12.88 4.20
C ILE A 170 -6.86 -12.79 5.37
N ARG A 171 -7.78 -13.77 5.49
CA ARG A 171 -8.73 -13.88 6.62
C ARG A 171 -8.31 -14.92 7.67
N GLY A 172 -7.17 -15.60 7.45
CA GLY A 172 -6.65 -16.66 8.30
C GLY A 172 -5.69 -16.14 9.36
N LYS A 173 -4.81 -17.02 9.86
CA LYS A 173 -3.77 -16.64 10.80
C LYS A 173 -2.64 -15.91 10.09
N ARG A 174 -2.15 -14.82 10.68
CA ARG A 174 -1.10 -13.99 10.08
C ARG A 174 0.18 -14.79 9.83
N ASP A 175 0.61 -15.58 10.81
CA ASP A 175 1.84 -16.40 10.73
C ASP A 175 1.80 -17.43 9.58
N GLU A 176 0.65 -18.07 9.35
CA GLU A 176 0.47 -19.02 8.24
C GLU A 176 0.53 -18.31 6.88
N LEU A 177 -0.10 -17.12 6.78
CA LEU A 177 -0.05 -16.29 5.59
C LEU A 177 1.38 -15.82 5.29
N LEU A 178 2.12 -15.31 6.29
CA LEU A 178 3.49 -14.83 6.11
C LEU A 178 4.45 -15.96 5.73
N LYS A 179 4.28 -17.16 6.28
CA LYS A 179 5.03 -18.36 5.86
C LYS A 179 4.77 -18.73 4.40
N ALA A 180 3.51 -18.66 3.96
CA ALA A 180 3.15 -18.93 2.57
C ALA A 180 3.76 -17.88 1.62
N LEU A 181 3.73 -16.60 2.00
CA LEU A 181 4.38 -15.53 1.23
C LEU A 181 5.90 -15.70 1.17
N ALA A 182 6.54 -16.09 2.27
CA ALA A 182 8.00 -16.31 2.34
C ALA A 182 8.49 -17.45 1.42
N ALA A 183 7.60 -18.36 1.02
CA ALA A 183 7.92 -19.44 0.09
C ALA A 183 7.94 -18.99 -1.38
N LEU A 184 7.42 -17.79 -1.69
CA LEU A 184 7.34 -17.29 -3.06
C LEU A 184 8.66 -16.62 -3.48
N PRO A 185 9.14 -16.86 -4.72
CA PRO A 185 10.33 -16.19 -5.23
C PRO A 185 10.09 -14.68 -5.34
N GLY A 186 11.09 -13.88 -4.94
CA GLY A 186 11.01 -12.43 -4.95
C GLY A 186 10.31 -11.81 -3.74
N LEU A 187 9.82 -12.61 -2.79
CA LEU A 187 9.29 -12.12 -1.52
C LEU A 187 10.28 -12.37 -0.37
N TYR A 188 10.55 -11.32 0.40
CA TYR A 188 11.33 -11.40 1.63
C TYR A 188 10.42 -11.07 2.82
N VAL A 189 10.30 -12.03 3.74
CA VAL A 189 9.55 -11.88 5.00
C VAL A 189 10.58 -11.81 6.14
N PRO A 190 10.68 -10.68 6.87
CA PRO A 190 11.66 -10.46 7.93
C PRO A 190 11.50 -11.36 9.16
#